data_AF-A0A7U2S0V6-F1
#
_entry.id   AF-A0A7U2S0V6-F1
#
_cell.length_a   1.000
_cell.length_b   1.000
_cell.length_c   1.000
_cell.angle_alpha   90.00
_cell.angle_beta   90.00
_cell.angle_gamma   90.00
#
_symmetry.space_group_name_H-M   'P 1'
#
loop_
_entity.id
_entity.type
_entity.pdbx_description
1 polymer ?
#
loop_
_entity_poly.entity_id
_entity_poly.type
_entity_poly.pdbx_seq_one_letter_code
_entity_poly.pdbx_strand_id
1 'polypeptide(L)'
;MKKIALLALFVFCGNVYSQKKKAPAKTPPVVIAKGNNYSAELAKNKFYLVVNNTVSKDTLSLKIYPDKTTPTDCKITAFTTKGVPMYLVSWTEKLITETKLKTEDNLITESQIWNPATKNLLVGNTQTVTKIKEIIFLDKLKTASETQEKIRRSGYEFTFLGGEEFSLSDKYSNTKYSYNPTSMKYEIFRPKVAESAPKKKRK
;
A
#
# COMPACT_ATOMS: atom_id res chain seq x y z
N MET A 1 41.74 35.00 57.06
CA MET A 1 41.47 34.07 55.94
C MET A 1 39.97 33.81 55.76
N LYS A 2 39.17 34.84 55.42
CA LYS A 2 37.73 34.68 55.11
C LYS A 2 37.33 35.30 53.75
N LYS A 3 38.28 35.92 53.04
CA LYS A 3 38.04 36.61 51.75
C LYS A 3 38.51 35.80 50.53
N ILE A 4 39.20 34.68 50.72
CA ILE A 4 39.71 33.83 49.63
C ILE A 4 38.66 32.79 49.20
N ALA A 5 37.73 32.42 50.09
CA ALA A 5 36.69 31.43 49.78
C ALA A 5 35.62 31.95 48.80
N LEU A 6 35.44 33.26 48.67
CA LEU A 6 34.41 33.84 47.79
C LEU A 6 34.89 33.98 46.33
N LEU A 7 36.20 34.01 46.09
CA LEU A 7 36.76 34.19 44.75
C LEU A 7 36.82 32.86 43.96
N ALA A 8 36.85 31.72 44.65
CA ALA A 8 36.82 30.39 44.03
C ALA A 8 35.43 29.99 43.51
N LEU A 9 34.36 30.65 43.96
CA LEU A 9 32.99 30.31 43.58
C LEU A 9 32.52 31.00 42.28
N PHE A 10 33.20 32.08 41.85
CA PHE A 10 32.81 32.84 40.67
C PHE A 10 33.39 32.34 39.34
N VAL A 11 34.32 31.36 39.37
CA VAL A 11 34.97 30.82 38.16
C VAL A 11 34.16 29.70 37.50
N PHE A 12 33.13 29.16 38.15
CA PHE A 12 32.34 28.03 37.61
C PHE A 12 31.12 28.41 36.77
N CYS A 13 30.83 29.70 36.55
CA CYS A 13 29.67 30.13 35.75
C CYS A 13 29.96 30.29 34.24
N GLY A 14 31.09 29.78 33.76
CA GLY A 14 31.49 29.84 32.36
C GLY A 14 30.68 28.90 31.46
N ASN A 15 29.60 29.43 30.89
CA ASN A 15 29.08 29.13 29.56
C ASN A 15 28.89 27.65 29.19
N VAL A 16 27.82 27.03 29.69
CA VAL A 16 27.17 25.93 28.97
C VAL A 16 25.78 26.39 28.54
N TYR A 17 25.74 27.34 27.60
CA TYR A 17 24.55 27.53 26.78
C TYR A 17 24.41 26.29 25.91
N SER A 18 23.69 25.29 26.43
CA SER A 18 23.11 24.22 25.62
C SER A 18 22.02 24.85 24.76
N GLN A 19 22.41 25.56 23.70
CA GLN A 19 21.50 25.82 22.60
C GLN A 19 21.17 24.44 22.03
N LYS A 20 20.07 23.85 22.50
CA LYS A 20 19.46 22.68 21.87
C LYS A 20 19.45 22.99 20.39
N LYS A 21 20.27 22.28 19.60
CA LYS A 21 20.28 22.40 18.14
C LYS A 21 18.82 22.38 17.71
N LYS A 22 18.36 23.47 17.10
CA LYS A 22 16.98 23.59 16.62
C LYS A 22 16.75 22.36 15.76
N ALA A 23 15.80 21.51 16.17
CA ALA A 23 15.55 20.26 15.48
C ALA A 23 15.40 20.60 13.99
N PRO A 24 16.10 19.89 13.09
CA PRO A 24 16.00 20.17 11.67
C PRO A 24 14.53 20.18 11.29
N ALA A 25 14.12 21.22 10.55
CA ALA A 25 12.74 21.39 10.13
C ALA A 25 12.26 20.09 9.49
N LYS A 26 11.22 19.48 10.07
CA LYS A 26 10.67 18.23 9.54
C LYS A 26 10.16 18.54 8.13
N THR A 27 10.76 17.91 7.12
CA THR A 27 10.23 17.95 5.76
C THR A 27 8.77 17.51 5.80
N PRO A 28 7.84 18.32 5.29
CA PRO A 28 6.42 17.97 5.32
C PRO A 28 6.17 16.71 4.47
N PRO A 29 5.23 15.85 4.87
CA PRO A 29 4.82 14.70 4.07
C PRO A 29 4.25 15.15 2.71
N VAL A 30 4.51 14.38 1.67
CA VAL A 30 3.94 14.59 0.34
C VAL A 30 2.59 13.90 0.27
N VAL A 31 1.52 14.67 0.05
CA VAL A 31 0.15 14.12 -0.11
C VAL A 31 -0.04 13.70 -1.56
N ILE A 32 -0.32 12.41 -1.79
CA ILE A 32 -0.45 11.81 -3.12
C ILE A 32 -1.92 11.68 -3.53
N ALA A 33 -2.80 11.40 -2.57
CA ALA A 33 -4.25 11.41 -2.75
C ALA A 33 -4.92 11.95 -1.49
N LYS A 34 -6.07 12.61 -1.62
CA LYS A 34 -6.84 13.11 -0.48
C LYS A 34 -8.33 13.04 -0.73
N GLY A 35 -9.07 12.76 0.33
CA GLY A 35 -10.51 12.97 0.42
C GLY A 35 -10.83 13.98 1.51
N ASN A 36 -12.08 13.95 2.01
CA ASN A 36 -12.53 14.89 3.02
C ASN A 36 -11.80 14.71 4.36
N ASN A 37 -11.76 13.46 4.84
CA ASN A 37 -11.20 13.11 6.15
C ASN A 37 -10.07 12.08 6.05
N TYR A 38 -9.49 11.86 4.88
CA TYR A 38 -8.40 10.91 4.68
C TYR A 38 -7.39 11.38 3.63
N SER A 39 -6.16 10.90 3.72
CA SER A 39 -5.07 11.20 2.79
C SER A 39 -4.14 10.00 2.64
N ALA A 40 -3.53 9.87 1.47
CA ALA A 40 -2.39 9.00 1.24
C ALA A 40 -1.13 9.87 1.22
N GLU A 41 -0.19 9.60 2.11
CA GLU A 41 0.97 10.45 2.39
C GLU A 41 2.27 9.67 2.27
N LEU A 42 3.27 10.26 1.59
CA LEU A 42 4.64 9.75 1.53
C LEU A 42 5.54 10.60 2.42
N ALA A 43 6.18 9.97 3.40
CA ALA A 43 7.14 10.61 4.27
C ALA A 43 8.35 9.70 4.50
N LYS A 44 9.55 10.17 4.13
CA LYS A 44 10.82 9.45 4.35
C LYS A 44 10.77 7.99 3.85
N ASN A 45 10.34 7.79 2.59
CA ASN A 45 10.19 6.49 1.92
C ASN A 45 9.10 5.57 2.51
N LYS A 46 8.28 6.07 3.43
CA LYS A 46 7.14 5.32 3.97
C LYS A 46 5.86 5.90 3.44
N PHE A 47 5.00 5.03 2.96
CA PHE A 47 3.71 5.36 2.41
C PHE A 47 2.61 5.01 3.39
N TYR A 48 1.73 5.96 3.63
CA TYR A 48 0.76 5.92 4.70
C TYR A 48 -0.63 6.21 4.18
N LEU A 49 -1.62 5.53 4.76
CA LEU A 49 -3.00 5.99 4.79
C LEU A 49 -3.20 6.73 6.11
N VAL A 50 -3.66 7.96 6.01
CA VAL A 50 -4.00 8.83 7.12
C VAL A 50 -5.51 9.01 7.12
N VAL A 51 -6.15 8.79 8.26
CA VAL A 51 -7.58 9.02 8.46
C VAL A 51 -7.76 9.96 9.65
N ASN A 52 -8.35 11.13 9.40
CA ASN A 52 -8.68 12.12 10.40
C ASN A 52 -10.10 11.85 10.89
N ASN A 53 -10.22 11.23 12.06
CA ASN A 53 -11.48 11.17 12.79
C ASN A 53 -11.68 12.46 13.58
N THR A 54 -12.90 12.73 14.01
CA THR A 54 -13.26 13.95 14.76
C THR A 54 -12.45 14.13 16.05
N VAL A 55 -11.93 13.04 16.63
CA VAL A 55 -11.21 13.03 17.91
C VAL A 55 -9.75 12.59 17.78
N SER A 56 -9.38 11.88 16.71
CA SER A 56 -8.06 11.27 16.56
C SER A 56 -7.61 11.18 15.10
N LYS A 57 -6.29 11.14 14.90
CA LYS A 57 -5.68 10.88 13.60
C LYS A 57 -5.11 9.46 13.59
N ASP A 58 -5.68 8.59 12.76
CA ASP A 58 -5.15 7.26 12.51
C ASP A 58 -4.16 7.31 11.35
N THR A 59 -3.02 6.63 11.52
CA THR A 59 -1.97 6.53 10.50
C THR A 59 -1.62 5.06 10.34
N LEU A 60 -1.80 4.55 9.12
CA LEU A 60 -1.65 3.16 8.74
C LEU A 60 -0.49 3.06 7.74
N SER A 61 0.49 2.21 8.02
CA SER A 61 1.65 2.02 7.16
C SER A 61 1.27 1.08 6.01
N LEU A 62 1.16 1.62 4.79
CA LEU A 62 0.80 0.87 3.59
C LEU A 62 2.00 0.08 3.05
N LYS A 63 3.13 0.77 2.87
CA LYS A 63 4.37 0.21 2.32
C LYS A 63 5.58 1.01 2.75
N ILE A 64 6.72 0.33 2.84
CA ILE A 64 8.03 0.95 3.06
C ILE A 64 8.85 0.69 1.79
N TYR A 65 9.35 1.77 1.19
CA TYR A 65 10.19 1.70 0.00
C TYR A 65 11.66 1.60 0.39
N PRO A 66 12.39 0.58 -0.09
CA PRO A 66 13.84 0.51 0.09
C PRO A 66 14.55 1.61 -0.71
N ASP A 67 14.04 1.93 -1.90
CA ASP A 67 14.59 2.91 -2.83
C ASP A 67 13.68 4.13 -2.98
N LYS A 68 14.06 5.11 -3.82
CA LYS A 68 13.26 6.31 -4.15
C LYS A 68 12.05 6.02 -5.05
N THR A 69 11.51 4.80 -5.03
CA THR A 69 10.29 4.47 -5.77
C THR A 69 9.11 5.18 -5.12
N THR A 70 8.29 5.83 -5.94
CA THR A 70 7.12 6.56 -5.46
C THR A 70 5.85 5.91 -6.01
N PRO A 71 4.81 5.73 -5.18
CA PRO A 71 3.52 5.30 -5.67
C PRO A 71 2.95 6.36 -6.64
N THR A 72 2.30 5.87 -7.68
CA THR A 72 1.64 6.65 -8.73
C THR A 72 0.18 6.21 -8.82
N ASP A 73 -0.66 7.03 -9.46
CA ASP A 73 -2.08 6.73 -9.69
C ASP A 73 -2.84 6.25 -8.43
N CYS A 74 -2.48 6.81 -7.26
CA CYS A 74 -3.06 6.43 -5.99
C CYS A 74 -4.54 6.84 -5.92
N LYS A 75 -5.40 5.90 -5.52
CA LYS A 75 -6.82 6.09 -5.28
C LYS A 75 -7.18 5.56 -3.90
N ILE A 76 -8.07 6.27 -3.22
CA ILE A 76 -8.63 5.86 -1.93
C ILE A 76 -10.14 5.81 -2.11
N THR A 77 -10.74 4.66 -1.85
CA THR A 77 -12.19 4.47 -1.84
C THR A 77 -12.61 4.21 -0.41
N ALA A 78 -13.33 5.16 0.18
CA ALA A 78 -13.96 4.98 1.48
C ALA A 78 -15.28 4.23 1.30
N PHE A 79 -15.55 3.25 2.17
CA PHE A 79 -16.78 2.48 2.13
C PHE A 79 -17.18 2.00 3.53
N THR A 80 -18.39 1.48 3.65
CA THR A 80 -18.90 0.90 4.91
C THR A 80 -19.38 -0.51 4.65
N THR A 81 -18.94 -1.43 5.49
CA THR A 81 -19.26 -2.86 5.42
C THR A 81 -19.88 -3.29 6.73
N LYS A 82 -21.14 -3.75 6.72
CA LYS A 82 -21.84 -4.16 7.96
C LYS A 82 -21.72 -3.13 9.10
N GLY A 83 -21.75 -1.83 8.77
CA GLY A 83 -21.63 -0.73 9.73
C GLY A 83 -20.20 -0.35 10.14
N VAL A 84 -19.17 -1.04 9.64
CA VAL A 84 -17.76 -0.73 9.91
C VAL A 84 -17.17 0.11 8.77
N PRO A 85 -16.63 1.31 9.03
CA PRO A 85 -15.96 2.11 8.01
C PRO A 85 -14.63 1.46 7.62
N MET A 86 -14.38 1.36 6.32
CA MET A 86 -13.17 0.77 5.73
C MET A 86 -12.65 1.64 4.59
N TYR A 87 -11.38 1.43 4.25
CA TYR A 87 -10.71 2.13 3.17
C TYR A 87 -10.00 1.15 2.26
N LEU A 88 -10.32 1.22 0.97
CA LEU A 88 -9.56 0.56 -0.10
C LEU A 88 -8.56 1.57 -0.64
N VAL A 89 -7.28 1.25 -0.55
CA VAL A 89 -6.20 2.05 -1.15
C VAL A 89 -5.60 1.24 -2.28
N SER A 90 -5.54 1.82 -3.46
CA SER A 90 -4.89 1.22 -4.63
C SER A 90 -3.91 2.20 -5.25
N TRP A 91 -2.74 1.72 -5.66
CA TRP A 91 -1.74 2.54 -6.34
C TRP A 91 -0.92 1.68 -7.29
N THR A 92 -0.20 2.35 -8.19
CA THR A 92 0.71 1.71 -9.13
C THR A 92 2.15 2.12 -8.87
N GLU A 93 3.06 1.23 -9.21
CA GLU A 93 4.50 1.46 -9.20
C GLU A 93 5.07 1.01 -10.53
N LYS A 94 5.98 1.79 -11.09
CA LYS A 94 6.70 1.44 -12.31
C LYS A 94 8.13 1.11 -11.97
N LEU A 95 8.58 -0.07 -12.41
CA LEU A 95 9.96 -0.50 -12.29
C LEU A 95 10.47 -0.92 -13.67
N ILE A 96 11.40 -0.13 -14.20
CA ILE A 96 12.03 -0.39 -15.50
C ILE A 96 13.41 -0.98 -15.23
N THR A 97 13.66 -2.15 -15.80
CA THR A 97 14.98 -2.79 -15.81
C THR A 97 15.44 -2.89 -17.27
N GLU A 98 16.59 -2.31 -17.58
CA GLU A 98 17.11 -2.27 -18.94
C GLU A 98 18.52 -2.86 -19.01
N THR A 99 18.73 -3.67 -20.05
CA THR A 99 20.02 -4.22 -20.46
C THR A 99 20.17 -4.02 -21.96
N LYS A 100 21.37 -4.21 -22.49
CA LYS A 100 21.65 -4.05 -23.93
C LYS A 100 20.77 -4.91 -24.84
N LEU A 101 20.26 -6.05 -24.35
CA LEU A 101 19.48 -7.01 -25.13
C LEU A 101 18.03 -7.10 -24.69
N LYS A 102 17.66 -6.49 -23.57
CA LYS A 102 16.37 -6.73 -22.95
C LYS A 102 15.94 -5.57 -22.07
N THR A 103 14.70 -5.15 -22.24
CA THR A 103 14.01 -4.17 -21.39
C THR A 103 12.78 -4.82 -20.78
N GLU A 104 12.62 -4.68 -19.47
CA GLU A 104 11.44 -5.11 -18.71
C GLU A 104 10.80 -3.89 -18.04
N ASP A 105 9.60 -3.53 -18.47
CA ASP A 105 8.77 -2.50 -17.83
C ASP A 105 7.70 -3.19 -16.98
N ASN A 106 7.87 -3.11 -15.66
CA ASN A 106 6.96 -3.70 -14.69
C ASN A 106 6.02 -2.63 -14.15
N LEU A 107 4.72 -2.78 -14.44
CA LEU A 107 3.67 -2.05 -13.76
C LEU A 107 3.11 -2.92 -12.63
N ILE A 108 3.38 -2.53 -11.40
CA ILE A 108 2.92 -3.20 -10.19
C ILE A 108 1.72 -2.43 -9.66
N THR A 109 0.56 -3.06 -9.57
CA THR A 109 -0.65 -2.51 -8.95
C THR A 109 -0.83 -3.16 -7.59
N GLU A 110 -0.87 -2.35 -6.54
CA GLU A 110 -1.26 -2.80 -5.21
C GLU A 110 -2.68 -2.37 -4.88
N SER A 111 -3.39 -3.22 -4.15
CA SER A 111 -4.73 -2.95 -3.64
C SER A 111 -4.84 -3.49 -2.23
N GLN A 112 -5.15 -2.61 -1.28
CA GLN A 112 -5.20 -2.94 0.14
C GLN A 112 -6.50 -2.45 0.78
N ILE A 113 -7.19 -3.32 1.52
CA ILE A 113 -8.36 -2.95 2.33
C ILE A 113 -7.93 -2.85 3.79
N TRP A 114 -8.21 -1.70 4.40
CA TRP A 114 -7.85 -1.39 5.78
C TRP A 114 -9.08 -1.12 6.64
N ASN A 115 -9.02 -1.62 7.87
CA ASN A 115 -9.90 -1.18 8.95
C ASN A 115 -9.13 -0.19 9.84
N PRO A 116 -9.46 1.11 9.83
CA PRO A 116 -8.76 2.13 10.59
C PRO A 116 -8.95 1.99 12.11
N ALA A 117 -10.14 1.55 12.56
CA ALA A 117 -10.45 1.44 13.98
C ALA A 117 -9.60 0.38 14.67
N THR A 118 -9.34 -0.73 13.98
CA THR A 118 -8.47 -1.82 14.49
C THR A 118 -7.03 -1.73 14.00
N LYS A 119 -6.75 -0.81 13.07
CA LYS A 119 -5.46 -0.66 12.38
C LYS A 119 -4.98 -1.92 11.65
N ASN A 120 -5.93 -2.78 11.26
CA ASN A 120 -5.64 -4.05 10.62
C ASN A 120 -5.74 -3.93 9.09
N LEU A 121 -4.75 -4.52 8.42
CA LEU A 121 -4.82 -4.86 7.00
C LEU A 121 -5.72 -6.09 6.85
N LEU A 122 -6.85 -5.94 6.16
CA LEU A 122 -7.80 -7.03 5.94
C LEU A 122 -7.49 -7.81 4.66
N VAL A 123 -7.07 -7.09 3.61
CA VAL A 123 -6.75 -7.67 2.30
C VAL A 123 -5.56 -6.91 1.74
N GLY A 124 -4.56 -7.63 1.25
CA GLY A 124 -3.49 -7.08 0.43
C GLY A 124 -3.36 -7.91 -0.85
N ASN A 125 -3.38 -7.25 -1.99
CA ASN A 125 -3.20 -7.88 -3.30
C ASN A 125 -2.17 -7.10 -4.13
N THR A 126 -1.33 -7.84 -4.83
CA THR A 126 -0.33 -7.29 -5.74
C THR A 126 -0.48 -7.97 -7.10
N GLN A 127 -0.67 -7.15 -8.13
CA GLN A 127 -0.70 -7.58 -9.52
C GLN A 127 0.50 -6.97 -10.24
N THR A 128 1.21 -7.76 -11.02
CA THR A 128 2.31 -7.25 -11.86
C THR A 128 2.03 -7.53 -13.32
N VAL A 129 2.15 -6.49 -14.14
CA VAL A 129 2.14 -6.58 -15.60
C VAL A 129 3.53 -6.20 -16.09
N THR A 130 4.27 -7.17 -16.62
CA THR A 130 5.60 -6.97 -17.18
C THR A 130 5.53 -6.94 -18.70
N LYS A 131 5.92 -5.82 -19.31
CA LYS A 131 6.18 -5.72 -20.74
C LYS A 131 7.65 -5.99 -20.99
N ILE A 132 7.96 -7.03 -21.74
CA ILE A 132 9.32 -7.47 -22.04
C ILE A 132 9.57 -7.18 -23.52
N LYS A 133 10.66 -6.48 -23.81
CA LYS A 133 11.22 -6.30 -25.15
C LYS A 133 12.60 -6.93 -25.16
N GLU A 134 12.85 -7.88 -26.05
CA GLU A 134 14.09 -8.63 -26.12
C GLU A 134 14.64 -8.69 -27.55
N ILE A 135 15.94 -8.48 -27.69
CA ILE A 135 16.68 -8.65 -28.94
C ILE A 135 17.21 -10.08 -28.95
N ILE A 136 16.73 -10.88 -29.89
CA ILE A 136 17.16 -12.26 -30.08
C ILE A 136 17.98 -12.34 -31.36
N PHE A 137 19.21 -12.85 -31.25
CA PHE A 137 20.06 -13.10 -32.41
C PHE A 137 19.64 -14.40 -33.09
N LEU A 138 19.51 -14.35 -34.41
CA LEU A 138 19.07 -15.47 -35.23
C LEU A 138 20.24 -16.38 -35.65
N ASP A 139 21.47 -15.90 -35.48
CA ASP A 139 22.70 -16.62 -35.77
C ASP A 139 23.72 -16.51 -34.62
N LYS A 140 24.69 -17.43 -34.59
CA LYS A 140 25.72 -17.48 -33.55
C LYS A 140 26.73 -16.32 -33.62
N LEU A 141 26.91 -15.71 -34.80
CA LEU A 141 27.80 -14.58 -35.04
C LEU A 141 27.15 -13.23 -34.69
N LYS A 142 25.86 -13.24 -34.31
CA LYS A 142 25.04 -12.07 -33.98
C LYS A 142 24.94 -11.06 -35.13
N THR A 143 24.94 -11.55 -36.38
CA THR A 143 24.85 -10.69 -37.57
C THR A 143 23.42 -10.36 -37.97
N ALA A 144 22.46 -11.18 -37.57
CA ALA A 144 21.03 -10.97 -37.73
C ALA A 144 20.33 -11.05 -36.36
N SER A 145 19.38 -10.15 -36.13
CA SER A 145 18.58 -10.12 -34.91
C SER A 145 17.13 -9.74 -35.20
N GLU A 146 16.24 -10.17 -34.31
CA GLU A 146 14.84 -9.76 -34.26
C GLU A 146 14.53 -9.19 -32.87
N THR A 147 13.59 -8.25 -32.82
CA THR A 147 13.02 -7.77 -31.56
C THR A 147 11.72 -8.50 -31.27
N GLN A 148 11.65 -9.19 -30.13
CA GLN A 148 10.45 -9.86 -29.66
C GLN A 148 9.84 -9.09 -28.49
N GLU A 149 8.50 -8.97 -28.50
CA GLU A 149 7.74 -8.37 -27.42
C GLU A 149 6.84 -9.41 -26.74
N LYS A 150 6.83 -9.42 -25.41
CA LYS A 150 6.02 -10.33 -24.60
C LYS A 150 5.42 -9.60 -23.41
N ILE A 151 4.14 -9.86 -23.14
CA ILE A 151 3.48 -9.39 -21.91
C ILE A 151 3.30 -10.57 -20.97
N ARG A 152 3.82 -10.43 -19.75
CA ARG A 152 3.58 -11.36 -18.64
C ARG A 152 2.68 -10.68 -17.61
N ARG A 153 1.71 -11.43 -17.09
CA ARG A 153 0.89 -11.02 -15.95
C ARG A 153 1.09 -12.01 -14.82
N SER A 154 1.22 -11.52 -13.59
CA SER A 154 1.31 -12.33 -12.38
C SER A 154 0.51 -11.72 -11.23
N GLY A 155 0.09 -12.56 -10.29
CA GLY A 155 -0.85 -12.16 -9.25
C GLY A 155 -2.28 -12.13 -9.78
N TYR A 156 -3.18 -11.56 -8.97
CA TYR A 156 -4.60 -11.45 -9.29
C TYR A 156 -4.99 -10.00 -9.54
N GLU A 157 -5.87 -9.77 -10.49
CA GLU A 157 -6.56 -8.50 -10.67
C GLU A 157 -7.60 -8.32 -9.55
N PHE A 158 -7.47 -7.24 -8.80
CA PHE A 158 -8.41 -6.90 -7.74
C PHE A 158 -9.55 -6.04 -8.30
N THR A 159 -10.79 -6.49 -8.12
CA THR A 159 -11.98 -5.70 -8.46
C THR A 159 -12.84 -5.50 -7.22
N PHE A 160 -13.06 -4.25 -6.85
CA PHE A 160 -14.01 -3.91 -5.79
C PHE A 160 -15.44 -3.98 -6.33
N LEU A 161 -16.31 -4.80 -5.73
CA LEU A 161 -17.67 -5.04 -6.23
C LEU A 161 -18.74 -4.22 -5.49
N GLY A 162 -18.32 -3.39 -4.53
CA GLY A 162 -19.21 -2.61 -3.67
C GLY A 162 -19.18 -3.15 -2.23
N GLY A 163 -19.65 -2.31 -1.30
CA GLY A 163 -19.35 -2.25 0.15
C GLY A 163 -19.20 -3.50 1.01
N GLU A 164 -19.33 -4.73 0.51
CA GLU A 164 -19.06 -5.97 1.25
C GLU A 164 -18.24 -7.01 0.48
N GLU A 165 -17.96 -6.79 -0.81
CA GLU A 165 -17.41 -7.81 -1.70
C GLU A 165 -16.30 -7.28 -2.62
N PHE A 166 -15.38 -8.18 -2.95
CA PHE A 166 -14.41 -7.97 -4.01
C PHE A 166 -14.16 -9.30 -4.74
N SER A 167 -13.53 -9.22 -5.90
CA SER A 167 -13.04 -10.40 -6.61
C SER A 167 -11.55 -10.29 -6.92
N LEU A 168 -10.91 -11.46 -6.90
CA LEU A 168 -9.56 -11.68 -7.40
C LEU A 168 -9.65 -12.55 -8.66
N SER A 169 -9.21 -12.02 -9.79
CA SER A 169 -9.25 -12.74 -11.06
C SER A 169 -7.88 -12.86 -11.70
N ASP A 170 -7.60 -14.02 -12.28
CA ASP A 170 -6.49 -14.23 -13.20
C ASP A 170 -7.01 -14.86 -14.50
N LYS A 171 -6.12 -15.39 -15.34
CA LYS A 171 -6.50 -16.01 -16.61
C LYS A 171 -7.39 -17.25 -16.42
N TYR A 172 -7.29 -17.93 -15.28
CA TYR A 172 -7.87 -19.27 -15.08
C TYR A 172 -9.00 -19.29 -14.05
N SER A 173 -9.09 -18.26 -13.22
CA SER A 173 -9.97 -18.25 -12.07
C SER A 173 -10.51 -16.86 -11.77
N ASN A 174 -11.69 -16.83 -11.16
CA ASN A 174 -12.26 -15.64 -10.55
C ASN A 174 -12.86 -16.04 -9.21
N THR A 175 -12.25 -15.58 -8.12
CA THR A 175 -12.68 -15.88 -6.76
C THR A 175 -13.30 -14.62 -6.15
N LYS A 176 -14.56 -14.73 -5.73
CA LYS A 176 -15.25 -13.67 -4.98
C LYS A 176 -15.03 -13.85 -3.49
N TYR A 177 -14.95 -12.74 -2.77
CA TYR A 177 -14.80 -12.69 -1.33
C TYR A 177 -15.85 -11.77 -0.74
N SER A 178 -16.34 -12.11 0.45
CA SER A 178 -17.31 -11.33 1.21
C SER A 178 -16.83 -11.14 2.65
N TYR A 179 -17.14 -9.98 3.24
CA TYR A 179 -16.80 -9.72 4.63
C TYR A 179 -17.70 -10.50 5.59
N ASN A 180 -17.07 -11.25 6.51
CA ASN A 180 -17.72 -11.94 7.60
C ASN A 180 -17.58 -11.10 8.89
N PRO A 181 -18.68 -10.54 9.44
CA PRO A 181 -18.62 -9.68 10.63
C PRO A 181 -18.26 -10.45 11.91
N THR A 182 -18.47 -11.76 11.95
CA THR A 182 -18.15 -12.60 13.10
C THR A 182 -16.64 -12.87 13.18
N SER A 183 -16.01 -13.22 12.05
CA SER A 183 -14.56 -13.44 12.00
C SER A 183 -13.76 -12.16 11.76
N MET A 184 -14.45 -11.05 11.44
CA MET A 184 -13.88 -9.75 11.08
C MET A 184 -12.90 -9.82 9.90
N LYS A 185 -13.11 -10.75 8.97
CA LYS A 185 -12.24 -11.03 7.82
C LYS A 185 -13.03 -11.19 6.53
N TYR A 186 -12.35 -11.06 5.40
CA TYR A 186 -12.89 -11.46 4.12
C TYR A 186 -12.68 -12.94 3.89
N GLU A 187 -13.75 -13.64 3.52
CA GLU A 187 -13.78 -15.07 3.27
C GLU A 187 -14.28 -15.33 1.85
N ILE A 188 -13.89 -16.46 1.25
CA ILE A 188 -14.37 -16.85 -0.08
C ILE A 188 -15.90 -16.89 -0.04
N PHE A 189 -16.53 -16.14 -0.92
CA PHE A 189 -17.98 -16.11 -1.04
C PHE A 189 -18.47 -17.48 -1.48
N ARG A 190 -19.16 -18.17 -0.58
CA ARG A 190 -19.88 -19.41 -0.88
C ARG A 190 -21.37 -19.06 -0.89
N PRO A 191 -22.06 -19.14 -2.04
CA PRO A 191 -23.49 -18.93 -2.04
C PRO A 191 -24.12 -19.97 -1.10
N LYS A 192 -24.95 -19.52 -0.15
CA LYS A 192 -25.76 -20.44 0.67
C LYS A 192 -26.64 -21.21 -0.29
N VAL A 193 -26.47 -22.53 -0.37
CA VAL A 193 -27.38 -23.41 -1.09
C VAL A 193 -28.75 -23.22 -0.45
N ALA A 194 -29.73 -22.74 -1.22
CA ALA A 194 -31.11 -22.66 -0.75
C ALA A 194 -31.55 -24.06 -0.31
N GLU A 195 -31.94 -24.19 0.94
CA GLU A 195 -32.49 -25.43 1.48
C GLU A 195 -33.70 -25.81 0.62
N SER A 196 -33.59 -26.91 -0.11
CA SER A 196 -34.66 -27.31 -1.02
C SER A 196 -35.92 -27.60 -0.20
N ALA A 197 -36.99 -26.87 -0.48
CA ALA A 197 -38.26 -27.02 0.21
C ALA A 197 -38.67 -28.50 0.22
N PRO A 198 -39.15 -29.04 1.36
CA PRO A 198 -39.45 -30.46 1.46
C PRO A 198 -40.51 -30.82 0.42
N LYS A 199 -40.17 -31.77 -0.46
CA LYS A 199 -41.09 -32.30 -1.48
C LYS A 199 -42.36 -32.78 -0.77
N LYS A 200 -43.49 -32.10 -1.00
CA LYS A 200 -44.82 -32.57 -0.60
C LYS A 200 -45.01 -33.98 -1.18
N LYS A 201 -45.11 -34.99 -0.32
CA LYS A 201 -45.55 -36.33 -0.71
C LYS A 201 -46.96 -36.20 -1.27
N ARG A 202 -47.15 -36.55 -2.55
CA ARG A 202 -48.47 -36.76 -3.12
C ARG A 202 -49.08 -38.00 -2.45
N LYS A 203 -50.25 -37.82 -1.84
CA LYS A 203 -51.16 -38.92 -1.48
C LYS A 203 -51.82 -39.46 -2.74
#